data_AF-X1PVZ3-F1
#
_entry.id   AF-X1PVZ3-F1
#
_cell.length_a   1.000
_cell.length_b   1.000
_cell.length_c   1.000
_cell.angle_alpha   90.00
_cell.angle_beta   90.00
_cell.angle_gamma   90.00
#
_symmetry.space_group_name_H-M   'P 1'
#
loop_
_entity.id
_entity.type
_entity.pdbx_description
1 polymer ?
#
loop_
_entity_poly.entity_id
_entity_poly.type
_entity_poly.pdbx_seq_one_letter_code
_entity_poly.pdbx_strand_id
1 'polypeptide(L)'
;MEKQVEIEIMGYKAKIGGVRGHLKDGIWRKEDCLDVWFEFDEPVGSTLGFGIDLPVKNYGQQEFLEACRQEGERKLKEILVRDATRREQRRLEEARQSDLDSLAAGIERMIQL
;
A
#
# COMPACT_ATOMS: atom_id res chain seq x y z
N MET A 1 1.47 -29.18 -1.28
CA MET A 1 0.82 -27.85 -1.32
C MET A 1 0.62 -27.41 0.11
N GLU A 2 1.34 -26.38 0.56
CA GLU A 2 1.03 -25.74 1.84
C GLU A 2 -0.34 -25.06 1.72
N LYS A 3 -1.18 -25.21 2.75
CA LYS A 3 -2.48 -24.53 2.81
C LYS A 3 -2.21 -23.05 3.08
N GLN A 4 -2.43 -22.19 2.09
CA GLN A 4 -2.47 -20.75 2.30
C GLN A 4 -3.66 -20.41 3.21
N VAL A 5 -3.41 -19.55 4.20
CA VAL A 5 -4.45 -19.13 5.15
C VAL A 5 -5.20 -17.95 4.53
N GLU A 6 -6.50 -18.12 4.32
CA GLU A 6 -7.39 -17.06 3.85
C GLU A 6 -7.87 -16.19 5.02
N ILE A 7 -7.98 -14.89 4.76
CA ILE A 7 -8.46 -13.88 5.70
C ILE A 7 -9.31 -12.85 4.94
N GLU A 8 -10.29 -12.27 5.63
CA GLU A 8 -11.08 -11.16 5.09
C GLU A 8 -10.59 -9.84 5.70
N ILE A 9 -10.23 -8.89 4.85
CA ILE A 9 -9.77 -7.55 5.24
C ILE A 9 -10.71 -6.52 4.60
N MET A 10 -11.50 -5.81 5.40
CA MET A 10 -12.49 -4.84 4.90
C MET A 10 -13.46 -5.42 3.84
N GLY A 11 -13.84 -6.69 3.93
CA GLY A 11 -14.69 -7.36 2.95
C GLY A 11 -13.96 -7.93 1.73
N TYR A 12 -12.65 -7.69 1.60
CA TYR A 12 -11.83 -8.25 0.52
C TYR A 12 -11.16 -9.56 0.98
N LYS A 13 -11.25 -10.59 0.15
CA LYS A 13 -10.56 -11.86 0.38
C LYS A 13 -9.06 -11.69 0.11
N ALA A 14 -8.26 -12.00 1.12
CA ALA A 14 -6.81 -12.01 1.03
C ALA A 14 -6.24 -13.36 1.49
N LYS A 15 -5.00 -13.62 1.12
CA LYS A 15 -4.21 -14.76 1.58
C LYS A 15 -3.01 -14.26 2.35
N ILE A 16 -2.66 -14.93 3.44
CA ILE A 16 -1.38 -14.71 4.10
C ILE A 16 -0.31 -15.42 3.27
N GLY A 17 0.48 -14.65 2.53
CA GLY A 17 1.57 -15.15 1.67
C GLY A 17 2.82 -15.54 2.45
N GLY A 18 2.99 -15.01 3.67
CA GLY A 18 4.07 -15.40 4.56
C GLY A 18 4.16 -14.55 5.82
N VAL A 19 4.91 -15.07 6.79
CA VAL A 19 5.24 -14.38 8.04
C VAL A 19 6.75 -14.42 8.24
N ARG A 20 7.37 -13.28 8.52
CA ARG A 20 8.81 -13.16 8.78
C ARG A 20 9.08 -12.33 10.02
N GLY A 21 10.01 -12.78 10.85
CA GLY A 21 10.52 -11.97 11.95
C GLY A 21 11.53 -10.95 11.44
N HIS A 22 11.45 -9.73 11.94
CA HIS A 22 12.42 -8.68 11.68
C HIS A 22 12.90 -8.06 12.98
N LEU A 23 14.22 -7.85 13.06
CA LEU A 23 14.82 -7.07 14.14
C LEU A 23 14.65 -5.58 13.87
N LYS A 24 14.61 -4.81 14.95
CA LYS A 24 14.71 -3.36 14.93
C LYS A 24 16.00 -2.92 14.23
N ASP A 25 15.85 -2.10 13.19
CA ASP A 25 16.97 -1.50 12.44
C ASP A 25 17.06 0.03 12.61
N GLY A 26 16.06 0.65 13.26
CA GLY A 26 16.00 2.08 13.54
C GLY A 26 15.60 2.95 12.34
N ILE A 27 15.78 2.47 11.11
CA ILE A 27 15.48 3.21 9.87
C ILE A 27 14.06 2.90 9.42
N TRP A 28 13.79 1.62 9.19
CA TRP A 28 12.52 1.13 8.68
C TRP A 28 11.64 0.57 9.80
N ARG A 29 12.26 -0.04 10.83
CA ARG A 29 11.57 -0.69 11.94
C ARG A 29 12.03 -0.11 13.28
N LYS A 30 11.07 0.41 14.04
CA LYS A 30 11.32 1.04 15.34
C LYS A 30 11.43 0.04 16.50
N GLU A 31 10.89 -1.15 16.31
CA GLU A 31 10.86 -2.28 17.24
C GLU A 31 10.99 -3.59 16.47
N ASP A 32 11.28 -4.68 17.17
CA ASP A 32 11.21 -6.03 16.59
C ASP A 32 9.75 -6.33 16.22
N CYS A 33 9.52 -6.90 15.04
CA CYS A 33 8.17 -7.17 14.56
C CYS A 33 8.07 -8.48 13.79
N LEU A 34 6.84 -8.94 13.61
CA LEU A 34 6.45 -9.94 12.63
C LEU A 34 5.89 -9.20 11.41
N ASP A 35 6.57 -9.28 10.27
CA ASP A 35 6.06 -8.83 8.98
C ASP A 35 5.15 -9.91 8.41
N VAL A 36 3.88 -9.57 8.18
CA VAL A 36 2.87 -10.45 7.60
C VAL A 36 2.48 -9.89 6.24
N TRP A 37 2.71 -10.67 5.19
CA TRP A 37 2.38 -10.29 3.83
C TRP A 37 0.99 -10.80 3.43
N PHE A 38 0.13 -9.89 3.01
CA PHE A 38 -1.17 -10.22 2.42
C PHE A 38 -1.13 -10.12 0.90
N GLU A 39 -1.80 -11.05 0.24
CA GLU A 39 -1.97 -11.10 -1.22
C GLU A 39 -3.46 -11.14 -1.55
N PHE A 40 -3.87 -10.31 -2.52
CA PHE A 40 -5.21 -10.33 -3.08
C PHE A 40 -5.21 -11.03 -4.44
N ASP A 41 -6.26 -11.80 -4.72
CA ASP A 41 -6.43 -12.44 -6.04
C ASP A 41 -6.77 -11.40 -7.13
N GLU A 42 -7.36 -10.27 -6.75
CA GLU A 42 -7.66 -9.13 -7.62
C GLU A 42 -7.16 -7.82 -6.99
N PRO A 43 -6.77 -6.82 -7.79
CA PRO A 43 -6.34 -5.52 -7.26
C PRO A 43 -7.42 -4.86 -6.38
N VAL A 44 -7.03 -4.45 -5.17
CA VAL A 44 -7.86 -3.63 -4.29
C VAL A 44 -7.34 -2.20 -4.34
N GLY A 45 -8.06 -1.31 -5.02
CA GLY A 45 -7.53 0.02 -5.33
C GLY A 45 -6.37 -0.07 -6.33
N SER A 46 -5.15 0.28 -5.90
CA SER A 46 -3.94 0.13 -6.74
C SER A 46 -2.96 -0.93 -6.24
N THR A 47 -3.34 -1.73 -5.22
CA THR A 47 -2.47 -2.74 -4.62
C THR A 47 -2.93 -4.17 -4.90
N LEU A 48 -1.98 -5.07 -5.12
CA LEU A 48 -2.17 -6.53 -5.19
C LEU A 48 -1.82 -7.22 -3.86
N GLY A 49 -1.21 -6.49 -2.93
CA GLY A 49 -0.75 -7.05 -1.66
C GLY A 49 0.03 -6.04 -0.84
N PHE A 50 0.15 -6.27 0.45
CA PHE A 50 0.90 -5.39 1.34
C PHE A 50 1.35 -6.12 2.60
N GLY A 51 2.41 -5.60 3.22
CA GLY A 51 2.90 -6.05 4.51
C GLY A 51 2.29 -5.26 5.66
N ILE A 52 2.07 -5.93 6.78
CA ILE A 52 1.81 -5.32 8.08
C ILE A 52 2.88 -5.74 9.08
N ASP A 53 3.16 -4.87 10.04
CA ASP A 53 4.03 -5.19 11.17
C ASP A 53 3.16 -5.49 12.40
N LEU A 54 3.30 -6.69 12.97
CA LEU A 54 2.70 -7.07 14.24
C LEU A 54 3.77 -7.13 15.35
N PRO A 55 3.39 -6.85 16.61
CA PRO A 55 4.30 -7.03 17.74
C PRO A 55 4.77 -8.49 17.88
N VAL A 56 6.03 -8.69 18.27
CA VAL A 56 6.56 -10.03 18.58
C VAL A 56 5.99 -10.51 19.92
N LYS A 57 5.10 -11.50 19.86
CA LYS A 57 4.59 -12.23 21.03
C LYS A 57 4.17 -13.65 20.64
N ASN A 58 3.92 -14.49 21.63
CA ASN A 58 3.49 -15.86 21.41
C ASN A 58 1.96 -15.90 21.18
N TYR A 59 1.53 -15.72 19.93
CA TYR A 59 0.11 -15.69 19.57
C TYR A 59 -0.54 -17.07 19.62
N GLY A 60 -1.78 -17.11 20.12
CA GLY A 60 -2.71 -18.18 19.72
C GLY A 60 -3.14 -18.01 18.25
N GLN A 61 -3.58 -19.09 17.59
CA GLN A 61 -3.98 -19.02 16.16
C GLN A 61 -5.08 -17.96 15.90
N GLN A 62 -6.15 -17.97 16.69
CA GLN A 62 -7.24 -17.00 16.54
C GLN A 62 -6.80 -15.57 16.87
N GLU A 63 -5.96 -15.41 17.89
CA GLU A 63 -5.39 -14.12 18.28
C GLU A 63 -4.51 -13.54 17.16
N PHE A 64 -3.70 -14.38 16.52
CA PHE A 64 -2.88 -13.99 15.38
C PHE A 64 -3.74 -13.53 14.20
N LEU A 65 -4.77 -14.30 13.84
CA LEU A 65 -5.67 -13.94 12.73
C LEU A 65 -6.45 -12.67 13.01
N GLU A 66 -6.89 -12.45 14.25
CA GLU A 66 -7.57 -11.23 14.64
C GLU A 66 -6.63 -10.02 14.58
N ALA A 67 -5.40 -10.16 15.07
CA ALA A 67 -4.37 -9.10 14.96
C ALA A 67 -4.06 -8.77 13.50
N CYS A 68 -3.88 -9.80 12.66
CA CYS A 68 -3.71 -9.66 11.22
C CYS A 68 -4.87 -8.90 10.56
N ARG A 69 -6.12 -9.24 10.91
CA ARG A 69 -7.30 -8.55 10.39
C ARG A 69 -7.30 -7.08 10.77
N GLN A 70 -7.21 -6.76 12.06
CA GLN A 70 -7.32 -5.39 12.55
C GLN A 70 -6.25 -4.48 11.94
N GLU A 71 -5.00 -4.95 11.95
CA GLU A 71 -3.88 -4.19 11.40
C GLU A 71 -3.93 -4.13 9.86
N GLY A 72 -4.36 -5.22 9.22
CA GLY A 72 -4.63 -5.29 7.79
C GLY A 72 -5.67 -4.25 7.34
N GLU A 73 -6.78 -4.14 8.05
CA GLU A 73 -7.84 -3.17 7.76
C GLU A 73 -7.34 -1.73 7.93
N ARG A 74 -6.62 -1.47 9.02
CA ARG A 74 -6.01 -0.16 9.29
C ARG A 74 -5.08 0.25 8.15
N LYS A 75 -4.18 -0.66 7.74
CA LYS A 75 -3.18 -0.41 6.69
C LYS A 75 -3.81 -0.27 5.30
N LEU A 76 -4.77 -1.12 4.97
CA LEU A 76 -5.48 -1.05 3.68
C LEU A 76 -6.20 0.29 3.54
N LYS A 77 -6.85 0.77 4.60
CA LYS A 77 -7.48 2.10 4.61
C LYS A 77 -6.47 3.21 4.31
N GLU A 78 -5.28 3.17 4.92
CA GLU A 78 -4.21 4.14 4.62
C GLU A 78 -3.76 4.09 3.16
N ILE A 79 -3.59 2.89 2.60
CA ILE A 79 -3.21 2.69 1.20
C ILE A 79 -4.26 3.31 0.29
N LEU A 80 -5.54 3.01 0.50
CA LEU A 80 -6.63 3.50 -0.33
C LEU A 80 -6.76 5.03 -0.28
N VAL A 81 -6.60 5.63 0.90
CA VAL A 81 -6.61 7.10 1.04
C VAL A 81 -5.42 7.72 0.32
N ARG A 82 -4.21 7.17 0.52
CA ARG A 82 -2.99 7.67 -0.16
C ARG A 82 -3.11 7.57 -1.67
N ASP A 83 -3.68 6.49 -2.18
CA ASP A 83 -3.89 6.27 -3.61
C ASP A 83 -4.92 7.24 -4.21
N ALA A 84 -5.97 7.59 -3.46
CA ALA A 84 -6.91 8.63 -3.87
C ALA A 84 -6.22 10.00 -3.96
N THR A 85 -5.45 10.37 -2.92
CA THR A 85 -4.70 11.64 -2.90
C THR A 85 -3.67 11.74 -4.02
N ARG A 86 -2.91 10.66 -4.28
CA ARG A 86 -1.92 10.62 -5.36
C ARG A 86 -2.55 10.77 -6.74
N ARG A 87 -3.72 10.16 -6.96
CA ARG A 87 -4.45 10.32 -8.22
C ARG A 87 -4.89 11.76 -8.45
N GLU A 88 -5.36 12.43 -7.40
CA GLU A 88 -5.74 13.84 -7.50
C GLU A 88 -4.53 14.75 -7.76
N GLN A 89 -3.43 14.55 -7.02
CA GLN A 89 -2.19 15.29 -7.24
C GLN A 89 -1.68 15.14 -8.67
N ARG A 90 -1.67 13.91 -9.20
CA ARG A 90 -1.27 13.65 -10.58
C ARG A 90 -2.15 14.41 -11.59
N ARG A 91 -3.46 14.47 -11.37
CA ARG A 91 -4.36 15.24 -12.24
C ARG A 91 -4.05 16.73 -12.24
N LEU A 92 -3.73 17.30 -11.08
CA LEU A 92 -3.34 18.70 -10.96
C LEU A 92 -1.99 18.97 -11.64
N GLU A 93 -1.03 18.07 -11.49
CA GLU A 93 0.28 18.15 -12.15
C GLU A 93 0.15 18.03 -13.68
N GLU A 94 -0.67 17.10 -14.18
CA GLU A 94 -0.95 16.95 -15.62
C GLU A 94 -1.61 18.20 -16.21
N ALA A 95 -2.58 18.80 -15.51
CA ALA A 95 -3.21 20.05 -15.94
C ALA A 95 -2.18 21.20 -15.99
N ARG A 96 -1.36 21.33 -14.95
CA ARG A 96 -0.31 22.35 -14.89
C ARG A 96 0.75 22.16 -15.99
N GLN A 97 1.12 20.91 -16.28
CA GLN A 97 2.07 20.61 -17.35
C GLN A 97 1.49 21.00 -18.71
N SER A 98 0.21 20.71 -18.96
CA SER A 98 -0.48 21.11 -20.20
C SER A 98 -0.49 22.64 -20.40
N ASP A 99 -0.68 23.41 -19.33
CA ASP A 99 -0.62 24.88 -19.40
C ASP A 99 0.80 25.37 -19.73
N LEU A 100 1.82 24.79 -19.09
CA LEU A 100 3.22 25.11 -19.37
C LEU A 100 3.62 24.77 -20.81
N ASP A 101 3.20 23.61 -21.31
CA ASP A 101 3.47 23.16 -22.68
C ASP A 101 2.81 24.12 -23.70
N SER A 102 1.60 24.60 -23.40
CA SER A 102 0.90 25.57 -24.24
C SER A 102 1.64 26.92 -24.30
N LEU A 103 2.17 27.39 -23.17
CA LEU A 103 2.99 28.61 -23.11
C LEU A 103 4.32 28.43 -23.85
N ALA A 104 5.00 27.30 -23.63
CA ALA A 104 6.24 26.98 -24.31
C ALA A 104 6.07 26.95 -25.84
N ALA A 105 5.02 26.29 -26.34
CA ALA A 105 4.68 26.28 -27.76
C ALA A 105 4.35 27.68 -28.30
N GLY A 106 3.75 28.55 -27.47
CA GLY A 106 3.56 29.97 -27.79
C GLY A 106 4.89 30.70 -28.00
N ILE A 107 5.84 30.53 -27.08
CA ILE A 107 7.17 31.15 -27.15
C ILE A 107 7.99 30.62 -28.32
N GLU A 108 7.99 29.31 -28.56
CA GLU A 108 8.71 28.72 -29.70
C GLU A 108 8.24 29.32 -31.04
N ARG A 109 6.93 29.52 -31.22
CA ARG A 109 6.39 30.18 -32.42
C ARG A 109 6.85 31.62 -32.60
N MET A 110 7.07 32.36 -31.50
CA MET A 110 7.56 33.74 -31.57
C MET A 110 9.04 33.84 -31.97
N ILE A 111 9.85 32.83 -31.63
CA ILE A 111 11.30 32.82 -31.92
C ILE A 111 11.59 32.30 -33.34
N GLN A 112 10.66 31.56 -33.95
CA GLN A 112 10.79 31.05 -35.33
C GLN A 112 10.32 32.03 -36.42
N LEU A 113 9.89 33.24 -36.04
CA LEU A 113 9.63 34.38 -36.94
C LEU A 113 10.86 35.28 -37.05
#